data_AF-A0A2S1LLZ1-F1
#
_entry.id   AF-A0A2S1LLZ1-F1
#
_cell.length_a   1.000
_cell.length_b   1.000
_cell.length_c   1.000
_cell.angle_alpha   90.00
_cell.angle_beta   90.00
_cell.angle_gamma   90.00
#
_symmetry.space_group_name_H-M   'P 1'
#
loop_
_entity.id
_entity.type
_entity.pdbx_description
1 polymer ?
#
loop_
_entity_poly.entity_id
_entity_poly.type
_entity_poly.pdbx_seq_one_letter_code
_entity_poly.pdbx_strand_id
1 'polypeptide(L)'
;MPTIIKIFSIMVLYLSSAVFSLLFAQINESAEKVSNIYLTNKSFSKIQFSKDTTSASFAIYRKGYETQKSRDAFYVREKPKKYTLEYIKKHPPTKIRKEYIPISTNFITFKKPEIINDITTLNYITDETFRVSNKNFIIANPVYIIHKLDNGTYLKWTANVISVE
;
A
#
# COMPACT_ATOMS: atom_id res chain seq x y z
N MET A 1 36.96 37.72 29.87
CA MET A 1 36.52 36.32 30.09
C MET A 1 35.01 36.09 30.02
N PRO A 2 34.10 36.93 30.57
CA PRO A 2 32.66 36.61 30.59
C PRO A 2 31.99 36.72 29.20
N THR A 3 32.54 37.52 28.30
CA THR A 3 31.98 37.75 26.95
C THR A 3 32.14 36.54 26.02
N ILE A 4 33.30 35.87 26.06
CA ILE A 4 33.58 34.69 25.24
C ILE A 4 32.70 33.50 25.66
N ILE A 5 32.49 33.32 26.97
CA ILE A 5 31.60 32.29 27.51
C ILE A 5 30.15 32.54 27.06
N LYS A 6 29.68 33.79 27.08
CA LYS A 6 28.34 34.15 26.58
C LYS A 6 28.16 33.85 25.09
N ILE A 7 29.15 34.19 24.25
CA ILE A 7 29.11 33.90 22.80
C ILE A 7 29.08 32.39 22.56
N PHE A 8 29.92 31.62 23.26
CA PHE A 8 29.95 30.17 23.14
C PHE A 8 28.61 29.52 23.54
N SER A 9 28.00 29.96 24.66
CA SER A 9 26.69 29.46 25.09
C SER A 9 25.57 29.76 24.09
N ILE A 10 25.58 30.94 23.47
CA ILE A 10 24.62 31.30 22.41
C ILE A 10 24.81 30.39 21.19
N MET A 11 26.06 30.13 20.79
CA MET A 11 26.36 29.27 19.64
C MET A 11 25.87 27.82 19.86
N VAL A 12 26.07 27.28 21.06
CA VAL A 12 25.60 25.94 21.45
C VAL A 12 24.06 25.86 21.48
N LEU A 13 23.39 26.93 21.92
CA LEU A 13 21.92 27.06 21.88
C LEU A 13 21.38 27.07 20.44
N TYR A 14 22.04 27.81 19.53
CA TYR A 14 21.65 27.80 18.12
C TYR A 14 21.85 26.42 17.49
N LEU A 15 22.99 25.78 17.75
CA LEU A 15 23.32 24.46 17.20
C LEU A 15 22.35 23.39 17.69
N SER A 16 21.99 23.41 18.99
CA SER A 16 21.01 22.48 19.55
C SER A 16 19.60 22.70 19.01
N SER A 17 19.17 23.96 18.79
CA SER A 17 17.86 24.24 18.16
C SER A 17 17.79 23.80 16.69
N ALA A 18 18.90 23.93 15.94
CA ALA A 18 18.98 23.49 14.54
C ALA A 18 18.91 21.96 14.43
N VAL A 19 19.64 21.25 15.30
CA VAL A 19 19.59 19.77 15.38
C VAL A 19 18.20 19.30 15.81
N PHE A 20 17.57 19.97 16.77
CA PHE A 20 16.19 19.65 17.19
C PHE A 20 15.21 19.84 16.04
N SER A 21 15.30 20.94 15.29
CA SER A 21 14.44 21.20 14.13
C SER A 21 14.59 20.14 13.03
N LEU A 22 15.81 19.66 12.76
CA LEU A 22 16.08 18.57 11.82
C LEU A 22 15.48 17.24 12.29
N LEU A 23 15.53 16.94 13.59
CA LEU A 23 14.90 15.74 14.16
C LEU A 23 13.37 15.78 14.03
N PHE A 24 12.73 16.93 14.23
CA PHE A 24 11.29 17.08 14.01
C PHE A 24 10.88 17.00 12.53
N ALA A 25 11.75 17.45 11.61
CA ALA A 25 11.48 17.33 10.18
C ALA A 25 11.46 15.87 9.70
N GLN A 26 12.35 15.01 10.22
CA GLN A 26 12.32 13.56 9.93
C GLN A 26 11.13 12.84 10.54
N ILE A 27 10.63 13.27 11.71
CA ILE A 27 9.48 12.65 12.37
C ILE A 27 8.15 13.02 11.67
N ASN A 28 8.11 14.13 10.93
CA ASN A 28 6.93 14.67 10.28
C ASN A 28 6.85 14.42 8.77
N GLU A 29 7.51 13.39 8.23
CA GLU A 29 7.13 12.85 6.92
C GLU A 29 5.71 12.27 7.02
N SER A 30 4.72 13.15 6.94
CA SER A 30 3.31 12.79 7.02
C SER A 30 3.01 11.89 5.82
N ALA A 31 2.58 10.66 6.08
CA ALA A 31 2.24 9.72 5.04
C ALA A 31 1.26 10.36 4.04
N GLU A 32 1.64 10.39 2.77
CA GLU A 32 0.88 11.06 1.73
C GLU A 32 -0.46 10.33 1.52
N LYS A 33 -1.56 11.10 1.46
CA LYS A 33 -2.88 10.51 1.27
C LYS A 33 -3.11 10.21 -0.21
N VAL A 34 -3.21 8.94 -0.54
CA VAL A 34 -3.44 8.49 -1.93
C VAL A 34 -4.94 8.41 -2.20
N SER A 35 -5.40 9.22 -3.16
CA SER A 35 -6.80 9.25 -3.59
C SER A 35 -7.03 8.65 -4.97
N ASN A 36 -6.06 8.69 -5.88
CA ASN A 36 -6.14 8.10 -7.21
C ASN A 36 -4.96 7.18 -7.48
N ILE A 37 -5.22 5.97 -7.95
CA ILE A 37 -4.21 4.99 -8.37
C ILE A 37 -4.44 4.64 -9.84
N TYR A 38 -3.44 4.90 -10.66
CA TYR A 38 -3.43 4.56 -12.07
C TYR A 38 -2.72 3.21 -12.30
N LEU A 39 -3.47 2.24 -12.83
CA LEU A 39 -2.97 0.91 -13.14
C LEU A 39 -2.31 0.91 -14.52
N THR A 40 -0.98 0.87 -14.55
CA THR A 40 -0.21 0.93 -15.80
C THR A 40 0.31 -0.44 -16.22
N ASN A 41 0.61 -1.33 -15.26
CA ASN A 41 1.30 -2.58 -15.54
C ASN A 41 0.50 -3.80 -15.07
N LYS A 42 0.08 -4.64 -16.03
CA LYS A 42 -0.65 -5.89 -15.77
C LYS A 42 0.15 -6.92 -14.95
N SER A 43 1.47 -6.78 -14.85
CA SER A 43 2.31 -7.63 -13.99
C SER A 43 2.25 -7.21 -12.52
N PHE A 44 1.89 -5.95 -12.23
CA PHE A 44 1.82 -5.41 -10.88
C PHE A 44 0.41 -5.42 -10.33
N SER A 45 -0.58 -5.47 -11.21
CA SER A 45 -1.98 -5.44 -10.83
C SER A 45 -2.81 -6.52 -11.52
N LYS A 46 -3.74 -7.12 -10.77
CA LYS A 46 -4.81 -7.94 -11.31
C LYS A 46 -6.09 -7.11 -11.34
N ILE A 47 -6.76 -7.12 -12.47
CA ILE A 47 -8.04 -6.45 -12.67
C ILE A 47 -9.06 -7.51 -13.08
N GLN A 48 -10.23 -7.50 -12.46
CA GLN A 48 -11.36 -8.33 -12.86
C GLN A 48 -12.63 -7.52 -12.67
N PHE A 49 -13.46 -7.44 -13.70
CA PHE A 49 -14.75 -6.76 -13.64
C PHE A 49 -15.83 -7.59 -14.34
N SER A 50 -17.09 -7.39 -13.94
CA SER A 50 -18.23 -8.09 -14.52
C SER A 50 -18.46 -7.66 -15.97
N LYS A 51 -19.15 -8.49 -16.76
CA LYS A 51 -19.42 -8.25 -18.18
C LYS A 51 -20.12 -6.90 -18.44
N ASP A 52 -20.97 -6.50 -17.50
CA ASP A 52 -21.73 -5.24 -17.50
C ASP A 52 -21.02 -4.11 -16.74
N THR A 53 -19.81 -4.35 -16.23
CA THR A 53 -18.95 -3.42 -15.46
C THR A 53 -19.54 -2.89 -14.15
N THR A 54 -20.64 -3.48 -13.67
CA THR A 54 -21.29 -3.06 -12.41
C THR A 54 -20.48 -3.44 -11.17
N SER A 55 -19.55 -4.38 -11.28
CA SER A 55 -18.61 -4.72 -10.23
C SER A 55 -17.20 -4.88 -10.76
N ALA A 56 -16.23 -4.51 -9.94
CA ALA A 56 -14.82 -4.72 -10.24
C ALA A 56 -14.03 -5.01 -8.95
N SER A 57 -12.99 -5.80 -9.11
CA SER A 57 -12.00 -6.10 -8.08
C SER A 57 -10.61 -5.86 -8.64
N PHE A 58 -9.75 -5.30 -7.80
CA PHE A 58 -8.38 -4.95 -8.15
C PHE A 58 -7.46 -5.50 -7.08
N ALA A 59 -6.32 -6.04 -7.49
CA ALA A 59 -5.25 -6.42 -6.57
C ALA A 59 -3.96 -5.78 -7.06
N ILE A 60 -3.26 -5.03 -6.20
CA ILE A 60 -1.93 -4.50 -6.50
C ILE A 60 -0.92 -5.30 -5.70
N TYR A 61 -0.05 -6.04 -6.38
CA TYR A 61 0.93 -6.92 -5.76
C TYR A 61 2.10 -6.14 -5.17
N ARG A 62 2.49 -6.50 -3.95
CA ARG A 62 3.71 -5.97 -3.32
C ARG A 62 4.94 -6.39 -4.12
N LYS A 63 6.01 -5.60 -4.00
CA LYS A 63 7.31 -5.91 -4.60
C LYS A 63 7.74 -7.34 -4.22
N GLY A 64 8.15 -8.14 -5.21
CA GLY A 64 8.49 -9.55 -5.06
C GLY A 64 7.37 -10.54 -5.42
N TYR A 65 6.13 -10.09 -5.62
CA TYR A 65 4.96 -10.92 -5.97
C TYR A 65 4.41 -10.70 -7.39
N GLU A 66 5.24 -10.17 -8.28
CA GLU A 66 4.89 -9.86 -9.68
C GLU A 66 4.52 -11.12 -10.47
N THR A 67 5.25 -12.21 -10.22
CA THR A 67 5.11 -13.46 -10.97
C THR A 67 4.16 -14.43 -10.28
N GLN A 68 3.50 -15.28 -11.06
CA GLN A 68 2.69 -16.36 -10.51
C GLN A 68 3.54 -17.28 -9.61
N LYS A 69 4.77 -17.61 -10.05
CA LYS A 69 5.73 -18.42 -9.30
C LYS A 69 6.01 -17.86 -7.90
N SER A 70 6.26 -16.56 -7.78
CA SER A 70 6.55 -15.94 -6.47
C SER A 70 5.31 -15.86 -5.57
N ARG A 71 4.11 -15.71 -6.16
CA ARG A 71 2.85 -15.84 -5.40
C ARG A 71 2.61 -17.27 -4.93
N ASP A 72 2.79 -18.25 -5.80
CA ASP A 72 2.60 -19.66 -5.47
C ASP A 72 3.57 -20.11 -4.37
N ALA A 73 4.82 -19.64 -4.40
CA ALA A 73 5.81 -19.90 -3.35
C ALA A 73 5.34 -19.42 -1.96
N PHE A 74 4.62 -18.30 -1.88
CA PHE A 74 3.99 -17.83 -0.64
C PHE A 74 2.79 -18.69 -0.23
N TYR A 75 2.03 -19.17 -1.21
CA TYR A 75 0.90 -20.07 -0.99
C TYR A 75 1.30 -21.53 -0.77
N VAL A 76 2.59 -21.88 -0.75
CA VAL A 76 3.09 -23.13 -0.14
C VAL A 76 2.91 -23.02 1.39
N ARG A 77 1.66 -22.86 1.82
CA ARG A 77 1.20 -23.34 3.11
C ARG A 77 1.54 -24.82 3.09
N GLU A 78 2.27 -25.28 4.10
CA GLU A 78 2.27 -26.71 4.41
C GLU A 78 0.80 -27.16 4.34
N LYS A 79 0.50 -28.16 3.50
CA LYS A 79 -0.84 -28.74 3.45
C LYS A 79 -1.28 -28.92 4.90
N PRO A 80 -2.47 -28.43 5.30
CA PRO A 80 -2.88 -28.53 6.69
C PRO A 80 -2.75 -30.00 7.09
N LYS A 81 -1.77 -30.28 7.97
CA LYS A 81 -1.59 -31.63 8.48
C LYS A 81 -2.92 -31.96 9.17
N LYS A 82 -3.58 -33.02 8.70
CA LYS A 82 -4.77 -33.53 9.37
C LYS A 82 -4.33 -34.05 10.73
N TYR A 83 -4.36 -33.21 11.75
CA TYR A 83 -4.08 -33.61 13.11
C TYR A 83 -5.33 -34.28 13.68
N THR A 84 -5.15 -35.40 14.39
CA THR A 84 -6.23 -36.00 15.17
C THR A 84 -6.56 -35.11 16.35
N LEU A 85 -7.78 -35.24 16.89
CA LEU A 85 -8.23 -34.48 18.05
C LEU A 85 -7.29 -34.68 19.26
N GLU A 86 -6.74 -35.89 19.41
CA GLU A 86 -5.78 -36.25 20.46
C GLU A 86 -4.43 -35.56 20.31
N TYR A 87 -3.95 -35.39 19.08
CA TYR A 87 -2.71 -34.65 18.80
C TYR A 87 -2.85 -33.17 19.19
N ILE A 88 -3.97 -32.53 18.85
CA ILE A 88 -4.25 -31.13 19.14
C ILE A 88 -4.33 -30.89 20.66
N LYS A 89 -4.94 -31.83 21.40
CA LYS A 89 -5.02 -31.76 22.87
C LYS A 89 -3.65 -31.83 23.55
N LYS A 90 -2.71 -32.63 23.00
CA LYS A 90 -1.34 -32.77 23.51
C LYS A 90 -0.39 -31.66 23.04
N HIS A 91 -0.70 -31.02 21.92
CA HIS A 91 0.11 -29.96 21.31
C HIS A 91 -0.80 -28.76 21.00
N PRO A 92 -1.26 -28.03 22.03
CA PRO A 92 -2.08 -26.85 21.82
C PRO A 92 -1.31 -25.87 20.93
N PRO A 93 -1.95 -25.27 19.90
CA PRO A 93 -1.28 -24.38 18.98
C PRO A 93 -0.70 -23.19 19.76
N THR A 94 0.62 -23.10 19.81
CA THR A 94 1.31 -21.89 20.26
C THR A 94 0.99 -20.79 19.27
N LYS A 95 0.34 -19.71 19.72
CA LYS A 95 0.03 -18.53 18.90
C LYS A 95 1.33 -17.79 18.53
N ILE A 96 2.13 -18.37 17.65
CA ILE A 96 3.13 -17.59 16.92
C ILE A 96 2.42 -17.07 15.69
N ARG A 97 1.71 -15.95 15.86
CA ARG A 97 1.20 -15.19 14.72
C ARG A 97 2.45 -14.64 14.02
N LYS A 98 3.03 -15.40 13.08
CA LYS A 98 3.95 -14.81 12.11
C LYS A 98 3.17 -13.63 11.51
N GLU A 99 3.76 -12.45 11.58
CA GLU A 99 3.18 -11.23 11.02
C GLU A 99 2.79 -11.53 9.57
N TYR A 100 1.49 -11.63 9.31
CA TYR A 100 1.00 -11.95 7.97
C TYR A 100 1.22 -10.70 7.13
N ILE A 101 2.23 -10.74 6.28
CA ILE A 101 2.50 -9.70 5.30
C ILE A 101 1.66 -10.04 4.07
N PRO A 102 0.53 -9.36 3.82
CA PRO A 102 -0.32 -9.69 2.68
C PRO A 102 0.45 -9.46 1.38
N ILE A 103 0.28 -10.36 0.40
CA ILE A 103 1.00 -10.30 -0.88
C ILE A 103 0.50 -9.18 -1.80
N SER A 104 -0.71 -8.67 -1.56
CA SER A 104 -1.36 -7.62 -2.33
C SER A 104 -2.20 -6.70 -1.44
N THR A 105 -2.42 -5.48 -1.92
CA THR A 105 -3.52 -4.63 -1.46
C THR A 105 -4.69 -4.85 -2.41
N ASN A 106 -5.86 -5.16 -1.86
CA ASN A 106 -7.04 -5.50 -2.66
C ASN A 106 -8.10 -4.42 -2.54
N PHE A 107 -8.83 -4.21 -3.63
CA PHE A 107 -9.88 -3.20 -3.73
C PHE A 107 -11.12 -3.80 -4.39
N ILE A 108 -12.28 -3.33 -3.99
CA ILE A 108 -13.56 -3.75 -4.58
C ILE A 108 -14.48 -2.57 -4.83
N THR A 109 -15.30 -2.70 -5.85
CA THR A 109 -16.40 -1.78 -6.14
C THR A 109 -17.60 -2.54 -6.70
N PHE A 110 -18.77 -2.01 -6.40
CA PHE A 110 -20.07 -2.44 -6.94
C PHE A 110 -20.75 -1.29 -7.69
N LYS A 111 -19.94 -0.39 -8.26
CA LYS A 111 -20.38 0.73 -9.06
C LYS A 111 -19.75 0.66 -10.44
N LYS A 112 -20.49 1.12 -11.45
CA LYS A 112 -19.97 1.31 -12.80
C LYS A 112 -18.84 2.35 -12.80
N PRO A 113 -17.85 2.21 -13.70
CA PRO A 113 -16.82 3.23 -13.85
C PRO A 113 -17.39 4.51 -14.47
N GLU A 114 -16.78 5.62 -14.09
CA GLU A 114 -16.82 6.84 -14.88
C GLU A 114 -15.88 6.65 -16.09
N ILE A 115 -16.36 6.97 -17.30
CA ILE A 115 -15.53 6.99 -18.50
C ILE A 115 -14.97 8.40 -18.64
N ILE A 116 -13.64 8.53 -18.67
CA ILE A 116 -12.95 9.82 -18.85
C ILE A 116 -11.96 9.72 -20.01
N ASN A 117 -11.71 10.84 -20.68
CA ASN A 117 -10.82 10.89 -21.84
C ASN A 117 -9.41 11.38 -21.51
N ASP A 118 -9.23 11.99 -20.34
CA ASP A 118 -7.98 12.57 -19.90
C ASP A 118 -7.81 12.41 -18.39
N ILE A 119 -6.56 12.25 -17.96
CA ILE A 119 -6.14 12.14 -16.57
C ILE A 119 -5.08 13.20 -16.18
N THR A 120 -4.67 14.09 -17.09
CA THR A 120 -3.62 15.10 -16.84
C THR A 120 -3.94 16.04 -15.69
N THR A 121 -5.23 16.29 -15.45
CA THR A 121 -5.73 17.14 -14.34
C THR A 121 -5.92 16.38 -13.03
N LEU A 122 -5.78 15.05 -13.04
CA LEU A 122 -5.92 14.23 -11.84
C LEU A 122 -4.56 14.07 -11.16
N ASN A 123 -4.50 14.35 -9.87
CA ASN A 123 -3.35 13.93 -9.07
C ASN A 123 -3.46 12.42 -8.80
N TYR A 124 -2.59 11.62 -9.41
CA TYR A 124 -2.55 10.17 -9.26
C TYR A 124 -1.13 9.67 -9.01
N ILE A 125 -1.05 8.49 -8.38
CA ILE A 125 0.17 7.69 -8.38
C ILE A 125 -0.03 6.45 -9.26
N THR A 126 1.06 5.89 -9.77
CA THR A 126 1.00 4.61 -10.48
C THR A 126 0.99 3.44 -9.50
N ASP A 127 0.53 2.27 -9.95
CA ASP A 127 0.66 1.00 -9.22
C ASP A 127 2.12 0.65 -8.87
N GLU A 128 3.08 1.05 -9.70
CA GLU A 128 4.52 0.95 -9.42
C GLU A 128 4.98 1.87 -8.28
N THR A 129 4.58 3.13 -8.26
CA THR A 129 4.92 4.02 -7.14
C THR A 129 4.27 3.52 -5.85
N PHE A 130 3.00 3.11 -5.94
CA PHE A 130 2.24 2.60 -4.81
C PHE A 130 2.89 1.36 -4.15
N ARG A 131 3.40 0.41 -4.95
CA ARG A 131 3.98 -0.85 -4.43
C ARG A 131 5.36 -0.68 -3.81
N VAL A 132 6.15 0.30 -4.25
CA VAL A 132 7.49 0.58 -3.70
C VAL A 132 7.37 1.28 -2.35
N SER A 133 6.43 2.22 -2.23
CA SER A 133 6.29 3.09 -1.07
C SER A 133 5.04 2.80 -0.23
N ASN A 134 4.52 1.56 -0.27
CA ASN A 134 3.23 1.22 0.36
C ASN A 134 3.16 1.55 1.87
N LYS A 135 4.30 1.63 2.56
CA LYS A 135 4.39 1.99 3.99
C LYS A 135 4.24 3.50 4.23
N ASN A 136 4.44 4.30 3.19
CA ASN A 136 4.48 5.77 3.26
C ASN A 136 3.17 6.39 2.77
N PHE A 137 2.19 5.57 2.37
CA PHE A 137 0.91 6.03 1.84
C PHE A 137 -0.24 5.66 2.77
N ILE A 138 -1.06 6.66 3.11
CA ILE A 138 -2.38 6.44 3.71
C ILE A 138 -3.37 6.36 2.55
N ILE A 139 -3.95 5.17 2.32
CA ILE A 139 -4.94 4.98 1.28
C ILE A 139 -6.25 5.66 1.71
N ALA A 140 -6.78 6.56 0.89
CA ALA A 140 -8.10 7.12 1.10
C ALA A 140 -9.18 6.04 1.05
N ASN A 141 -10.24 6.19 1.83
CA ASN A 141 -11.41 5.32 1.74
C ASN A 141 -12.66 6.20 1.56
N PRO A 142 -13.24 6.27 0.35
CA PRO A 142 -12.90 5.49 -0.84
C PRO A 142 -11.64 6.01 -1.59
N VAL A 143 -11.06 5.16 -2.44
CA VAL A 143 -9.97 5.48 -3.39
C VAL A 143 -10.50 5.36 -4.83
N TYR A 144 -9.90 6.09 -5.76
CA TYR A 144 -10.19 5.97 -7.18
C TYR A 144 -9.16 5.07 -7.87
N ILE A 145 -9.64 4.07 -8.61
CA ILE A 145 -8.81 3.20 -9.44
C ILE A 145 -9.02 3.57 -10.90
N ILE A 146 -7.94 3.87 -11.60
CA ILE A 146 -7.94 4.32 -12.99
C ILE A 146 -7.29 3.24 -13.86
N HIS A 147 -7.93 2.87 -14.96
CA HIS A 147 -7.42 1.91 -15.94
C HIS A 147 -7.61 2.45 -17.36
N LYS A 148 -6.56 2.39 -18.19
CA LYS A 148 -6.63 2.81 -19.59
C LYS A 148 -7.10 1.65 -20.48
N LEU A 149 -8.06 1.92 -21.36
CA LEU A 149 -8.54 1.02 -22.40
C LEU A 149 -7.70 1.15 -23.68
N ASP A 150 -7.76 0.13 -24.52
CA ASP A 150 -7.01 0.07 -25.79
C ASP A 150 -7.40 1.20 -26.76
N ASN A 151 -8.63 1.70 -26.67
CA ASN A 151 -9.11 2.84 -27.47
C ASN A 151 -8.62 4.22 -26.96
N GLY A 152 -7.78 4.25 -25.92
CA GLY A 152 -7.21 5.47 -25.35
C GLY A 152 -8.03 6.11 -24.24
N THR A 153 -9.29 5.71 -24.03
CA THR A 153 -10.14 6.19 -22.93
C THR A 153 -9.78 5.53 -21.60
N TYR A 154 -10.24 6.10 -20.50
CA TYR A 154 -9.95 5.62 -19.15
C TYR A 154 -11.24 5.27 -18.41
N LEU A 155 -11.19 4.19 -17.64
CA LEU A 155 -12.21 3.80 -16.68
C LEU A 155 -11.74 4.19 -15.28
N LYS A 156 -12.58 4.93 -14.56
CA LYS A 156 -12.31 5.38 -13.19
C LYS A 156 -13.39 4.85 -12.25
N TRP A 157 -12.99 4.01 -11.30
CA TRP A 157 -13.88 3.45 -10.29
C TRP A 157 -13.64 4.07 -8.93
N THR A 158 -14.70 4.37 -8.20
CA THR A 158 -14.64 4.52 -6.74
C THR A 158 -14.61 3.13 -6.10
N ALA A 159 -13.54 2.79 -5.39
CA ALA A 159 -13.33 1.49 -4.79
C ALA A 159 -12.96 1.61 -3.30
N ASN A 160 -13.26 0.55 -2.54
CA ASN A 160 -12.90 0.44 -1.13
C ASN A 160 -11.76 -0.58 -0.98
N VAL A 161 -10.83 -0.30 -0.07
CA VAL A 161 -9.78 -1.26 0.30
C VAL A 161 -10.42 -2.43 1.07
N ILE A 162 -10.04 -3.66 0.73
CA ILE A 162 -10.35 -4.86 1.51
C ILE A 162 -9.08 -5.30 2.24
N SER A 163 -9.14 -5.35 3.56
CA SER A 163 -8.12 -6.03 4.37
C SER A 163 -8.29 -7.55 4.20
N VAL A 164 -7.25 -8.22 3.72
CA VAL A 164 -7.19 -9.68 3.73
C VAL A 164 -6.49 -10.10 5.01
N GLU A 165 -7.26 -10.64 5.96
CA GLU A 165 -6.76 -11.23 7.21
C GLU A 165 -6.03 -12.57 6.99
#